data_AF-A0A351KYH2-F1
#
_entry.id   AF-A0A351KYH2-F1
#
_cell.length_a   1.000
_cell.length_b   1.000
_cell.length_c   1.000
_cell.angle_alpha   90.00
_cell.angle_beta   90.00
_cell.angle_gamma   90.00
#
_symmetry.space_group_name_H-M   'P 1'
#
loop_
_entity.id
_entity.type
_entity.pdbx_description
1 polymer ?
#
loop_
_entity_poly.entity_id
_entity_poly.type
_entity_poly.pdbx_seq_one_letter_code
_entity_poly.pdbx_strand_id
1 'polypeptide(L)' 'VFIRFAEKVDVESHREAIEQAGYQIAQTLSYAPHAAWVRAQSGKISDALTGISKLEAIPNVENVEPQM' A
#
# COMPACT_ATOMS: atom_id res chain seq x y z
N VAL A 1 6.62 0.02 2.97
CA VAL A 1 5.52 -0.82 3.48
C VAL A 1 5.07 -1.72 2.35
N PHE A 2 4.92 -3.01 2.62
CA PHE A 2 4.37 -3.96 1.66
C PHE A 2 2.86 -3.99 1.85
N ILE A 3 2.09 -3.87 0.78
CA ILE A 3 0.63 -3.98 0.79
C ILE A 3 0.20 -5.12 -0.13
N ARG A 4 -0.77 -5.91 0.34
CA ARG A 4 -1.38 -6.99 -0.43
C ARG A 4 -2.90 -6.83 -0.42
N PHE A 5 -3.46 -6.77 -1.62
CA PHE A 5 -4.89 -6.90 -1.86
C PHE A 5 -5.24 -8.37 -2.13
N ALA A 6 -6.54 -8.69 -2.13
CA ALA A 6 -7.04 -9.98 -2.57
C ALA A 6 -6.50 -10.34 -3.97
N GLU A 7 -6.19 -11.62 -4.23
CA GLU A 7 -5.44 -12.09 -5.43
C GLU A 7 -5.95 -11.58 -6.79
N LYS A 8 -7.24 -11.24 -6.90
CA LYS A 8 -7.88 -10.77 -8.14
C LYS A 8 -8.08 -9.24 -8.21
N VAL A 9 -7.53 -8.51 -7.26
CA VAL A 9 -7.63 -7.05 -7.17
C VAL A 9 -6.27 -6.45 -7.52
N ASP A 10 -6.21 -5.74 -8.64
CA ASP A 10 -5.00 -5.03 -9.05
C ASP A 10 -4.75 -3.84 -8.12
N VAL A 11 -3.52 -3.73 -7.59
CA VAL A 11 -3.09 -2.63 -6.72
C VAL A 11 -3.22 -1.28 -7.40
N GLU A 12 -3.01 -1.22 -8.72
CA GLU A 12 -3.10 0.01 -9.49
C GLU A 12 -4.53 0.54 -9.56
N SER A 13 -5.53 -0.35 -9.50
CA SER A 13 -6.94 0.03 -9.45
C SER A 13 -7.32 0.73 -8.13
N HIS A 14 -6.46 0.68 -7.11
CA HIS A 14 -6.67 1.32 -5.80
C HIS A 14 -5.63 2.42 -5.51
N ARG A 15 -4.92 2.89 -6.54
CA ARG A 15 -3.93 3.98 -6.47
C ARG A 15 -4.47 5.22 -5.76
N GLU A 16 -5.66 5.69 -6.11
CA GLU A 16 -6.26 6.89 -5.50
C GLU A 16 -6.49 6.70 -4.00
N ALA A 17 -6.98 5.54 -3.57
CA ALA A 17 -7.19 5.24 -2.16
C ALA A 17 -5.86 5.16 -1.38
N ILE A 18 -4.82 4.59 -2.00
CA ILE A 18 -3.45 4.56 -1.44
C ILE A 18 -2.91 5.99 -1.30
N GLU A 19 -3.17 6.86 -2.27
CA GLU A 19 -2.76 8.26 -2.24
C GLU A 19 -3.51 9.05 -1.16
N GLN A 20 -4.81 8.84 -1.01
CA GLN A 20 -5.62 9.42 0.07
C GLN A 20 -5.19 8.93 1.46
N ALA A 21 -4.65 7.71 1.56
CA ALA A 21 -4.03 7.19 2.78
C ALA A 21 -2.67 7.84 3.10
N GLY A 22 -2.13 8.68 2.21
CA GLY A 22 -0.85 9.37 2.36
C GLY A 22 0.35 8.61 1.82
N TYR A 23 0.12 7.62 0.96
CA TYR A 23 1.15 6.78 0.37
C TYR A 23 1.23 6.97 -1.15
N GLN A 24 2.30 6.46 -1.74
CA GLN A 24 2.43 6.33 -3.19
C GLN A 24 2.97 4.93 -3.49
N ILE A 25 2.53 4.36 -4.61
CA ILE A 25 3.07 3.11 -5.12
C ILE A 25 4.51 3.36 -5.58
N ALA A 26 5.46 2.73 -4.90
CA ALA A 26 6.88 2.79 -5.23
C ALA A 26 7.24 1.73 -6.27
N GLN A 27 6.66 0.53 -6.15
CA GLN A 27 6.89 -0.58 -7.06
C GLN A 27 5.76 -1.60 -6.98
N THR A 28 5.21 -2.01 -8.13
CA THR A 28 4.34 -3.18 -8.24
C THR A 28 5.14 -4.43 -8.61
N LEU A 29 4.62 -5.61 -8.28
CA LEU A 29 5.26 -6.88 -8.61
C LEU A 29 4.64 -7.46 -9.89
N SER A 30 5.43 -7.62 -10.96
CA SER A 30 4.93 -8.11 -12.26
C SER A 30 4.30 -9.50 -12.19
N TYR A 31 4.73 -10.32 -11.23
CA TYR A 31 4.22 -11.67 -10.98
C TYR A 31 3.08 -11.71 -9.94
N ALA A 32 2.80 -10.59 -9.26
CA ALA A 32 1.79 -10.46 -8.23
C ALA A 32 1.17 -9.04 -8.27
N PRO A 33 0.32 -8.75 -9.27
CA PRO A 33 -0.24 -7.40 -9.48
C PRO A 33 -1.15 -6.93 -8.33
N HIS A 34 -1.60 -7.85 -7.48
CA HIS A 34 -2.35 -7.54 -6.27
C HIS A 34 -1.48 -7.06 -5.10
N ALA A 35 -0.15 -6.99 -5.27
CA ALA A 35 0.77 -6.59 -4.24
C ALA A 35 1.75 -5.51 -4.71
N ALA A 36 2.13 -4.63 -3.80
CA ALA A 36 3.05 -3.54 -4.09
C ALA A 36 3.88 -3.11 -2.88
N TRP A 37 5.01 -2.49 -3.18
CA TRP A 37 5.73 -1.63 -2.27
C TRP A 37 5.14 -0.22 -2.32
N VAL A 38 4.74 0.29 -1.16
CA VAL A 38 4.31 1.68 -0.99
C VAL A 38 5.22 2.42 -0.01
N ARG A 39 5.33 3.73 -0.21
CA ARG A 39 6.07 4.64 0.68
C ARG A 39 5.21 5.84 1.04
N ALA A 40 5.41 6.42 2.22
CA ALA A 40 4.76 7.68 2.58
C ALA A 40 5.12 8.77 1.56
N GLN A 41 4.15 9.59 1.19
CA GLN A 41 4.38 10.71 0.28
C GLN A 41 5.34 11.74 0.88
N SER A 42 5.32 11.91 2.20
CA SER A 42 6.22 12.81 2.92
C SER A 42 7.69 12.35 2.92
N GLY A 43 7.97 11.09 2.55
CA GLY A 43 9.29 10.49 2.64
C GLY A 43 9.74 10.15 4.07
N LYS A 44 8.93 10.44 5.09
CA LYS A 44 9.26 10.17 6.50
C LYS A 44 8.82 8.77 6.90
N ILE A 45 9.71 8.04 7.57
CA ILE A 45 9.42 6.70 8.11
C ILE A 45 8.32 6.77 9.18
N SER A 46 8.34 7.80 10.03
CA SER A 46 7.31 8.02 11.05
C SER A 46 5.89 8.05 10.47
N ASP A 47 5.73 8.71 9.33
CA ASP A 47 4.45 8.88 8.67
C ASP A 47 4.04 7.58 7.99
N ALA A 48 5.02 6.84 7.44
CA ALA A 48 4.81 5.52 6.85
C ALA A 48 4.39 4.46 7.87
N LEU A 49 4.76 4.60 9.16
CA LEU A 49 4.32 3.72 10.23
C LEU A 49 2.96 4.14 10.80
N THR A 50 2.76 5.44 11.02
CA THR A 50 1.51 5.98 11.56
C THR A 50 0.33 5.81 10.60
N GLY A 51 0.59 5.80 9.29
CA GLY A 51 -0.43 5.65 8.25
C GLY A 51 -0.86 4.19 7.98
N ILE A 52 -0.26 3.18 8.62
CA ILE A 52 -0.53 1.75 8.31
C ILE A 52 -2.02 1.43 8.43
N SER A 53 -2.67 1.87 9.52
CA SER A 53 -4.10 1.61 9.73
C SER A 53 -5.00 2.24 8.66
N LYS A 54 -4.54 3.28 7.95
CA LYS A 54 -5.27 3.84 6.81
C LYS A 54 -5.16 2.95 5.58
N LEU A 55 -4.02 2.30 5.37
CA LEU A 55 -3.87 1.30 4.30
C LEU A 55 -4.71 0.06 4.59
N GLU A 56 -4.72 -0.43 5.84
CA GLU A 56 -5.54 -1.58 6.25
C GLU A 56 -7.05 -1.34 6.07
N ALA A 57 -7.48 -0.07 6.13
CA ALA A 57 -8.87 0.32 5.93
C ALA A 57 -9.30 0.39 4.45
N ILE A 58 -8.37 0.27 3.49
CA ILE A 58 -8.71 0.28 2.07
C ILE A 58 -9.44 -1.03 1.73
N PRO A 59 -10.57 -0.98 0.99
CA PRO A 59 -11.29 -2.19 0.58
C PRO A 59 -10.38 -3.21 -0.10
N ASN A 60 -10.61 -4.49 0.21
CA ASN A 60 -9.88 -5.64 -0.32
C ASN A 60 -8.40 -5.73 0.08
N VAL A 61 -7.90 -4.87 0.97
CA VAL A 61 -6.59 -5.08 1.59
C VAL A 61 -6.66 -6.27 2.52
N GLU A 62 -5.78 -7.24 2.29
CA GLU A 62 -5.64 -8.42 3.12
C GLU A 62 -4.46 -8.33 4.07
N ASN A 63 -3.42 -7.58 3.69
CA ASN A 63 -2.21 -7.47 4.51
C ASN A 63 -1.48 -6.14 4.29
N VAL A 64 -0.94 -5.59 5.37
CA VAL A 64 -0.04 -4.44 5.35
C VAL A 64 1.13 -4.71 6.27
N GLU A 65 2.34 -4.76 5.72
CA GLU A 65 3.55 -5.13 6.46
C GLU A 65 4.60 -4.01 6.40
N PRO A 66 4.90 -3.33 7.52
CA PRO A 66 6.10 -2.51 7.59
C PRO A 66 7.33 -3.41 7.54
N GLN A 67 8.31 -3.04 6.72
CA GLN A 67 9.60 -3.72 6.69
C GLN A 67 10.56 -2.93 7.58
N MET A 68 11.28 -3.65 8.46
CA MET A 68 12.31 -3.11 9.33
C MET A 68 13.69 -3.20 8.67
#